data_AF-A0A0F9S280-F1
#
_entry.id   AF-A0A0F9S280-F1
#
_cell.length_a   1.000
_cell.length_b   1.000
_cell.length_c   1.000
_cell.angle_alpha   90.00
_cell.angle_beta   90.00
_cell.angle_gamma   90.00
#
_symmetry.space_group_name_H-M   'P 1'
#
loop_
_entity.id
_entity.type
_entity.pdbx_description
1 polymer ?
#
loop_
_entity_poly.entity_id
_entity_poly.type
_entity_poly.pdbx_seq_one_letter_code
_entity_poly.pdbx_strand_id
1 'polypeptide(L)'
;QRGKGEALWKSLAVLKGDIIAWIDSDIRNIDPRFVYGIVGPIIKNKNIDYVKAHYRRPIKVGDSLNNTGGGRVTELVTRPIFNLFYPELAAFAQPLSGEYAGRRSLLETLPFYTGYAVETGLLVEILRSRGLDVMAQVDLEERIHDNQPLSALGRMAFEIQQAVFELLQNDEIITLQKDISDTYKVVSCSEGKCTVDTEQFKIVKRTPMIDIPFYKSQQAESKK
;
A
#
# COMPACT_ATOMS: atom_id res chain seq x y z
N GLN A 1 -17.27 -0.92 -4.22
CA GLN A 1 -16.58 -1.98 -3.48
C GLN A 1 -16.18 -1.46 -2.10
N ARG A 2 -15.58 -2.30 -1.25
CA ARG A 2 -15.05 -1.94 0.08
C ARG A 2 -13.55 -2.26 0.12
N GLY A 3 -12.82 -1.71 1.09
CA GLY A 3 -11.39 -1.96 1.29
C GLY A 3 -10.54 -0.69 1.21
N LYS A 4 -9.32 -0.76 1.75
CA LYS A 4 -8.41 0.38 1.87
C LYS A 4 -8.14 1.05 0.51
N GLY A 5 -7.72 0.28 -0.49
CA GLY A 5 -7.45 0.81 -1.83
C GLY A 5 -8.63 1.50 -2.52
N GLU A 6 -9.85 1.00 -2.32
CA GLU A 6 -11.06 1.64 -2.84
C GLU A 6 -11.30 3.01 -2.19
N ALA A 7 -11.09 3.11 -0.86
CA ALA A 7 -11.25 4.36 -0.13
C ALA A 7 -10.22 5.40 -0.59
N LEU A 8 -8.95 4.99 -0.75
CA LEU A 8 -7.88 5.85 -1.24
C LEU A 8 -8.13 6.33 -2.67
N TRP A 9 -8.51 5.43 -3.58
CA TRP A 9 -8.83 5.79 -4.96
C TRP A 9 -9.99 6.78 -5.02
N LYS A 10 -11.10 6.52 -4.33
CA LYS A 10 -12.24 7.45 -4.27
C LYS A 10 -11.91 8.78 -3.60
N SER A 11 -10.97 8.80 -2.66
CA SER A 11 -10.55 10.05 -2.01
C SER A 11 -10.01 11.07 -3.02
N LEU A 12 -9.38 10.63 -4.11
CA LEU A 12 -8.87 11.51 -5.16
C LEU A 12 -9.98 12.36 -5.80
N ALA A 13 -11.19 11.82 -5.91
CA ALA A 13 -12.34 12.52 -6.48
C ALA A 13 -12.93 13.61 -5.58
N VAL A 14 -12.64 13.60 -4.27
CA VAL A 14 -13.21 14.57 -3.32
C VAL A 14 -12.16 15.55 -2.76
N LEU A 15 -10.90 15.11 -2.70
CA LEU A 15 -9.80 15.98 -2.28
C LEU A 15 -9.55 17.04 -3.36
N LYS A 16 -9.06 18.21 -2.96
CA LYS A 16 -8.75 19.34 -3.88
C LYS A 16 -7.29 19.78 -3.89
N GLY A 17 -6.48 19.34 -2.93
CA GLY A 17 -5.07 19.75 -2.85
C GLY A 17 -4.21 19.20 -3.98
N ASP A 18 -3.14 19.91 -4.32
CA ASP A 18 -2.12 19.48 -5.29
C ASP A 18 -1.20 18.38 -4.75
N ILE A 19 -1.08 18.30 -3.42
CA ILE A 19 -0.42 17.21 -2.70
C ILE A 19 -1.48 16.50 -1.89
N ILE A 20 -1.50 15.18 -2.02
CA ILE A 20 -2.40 14.29 -1.28
C ILE A 20 -1.56 13.56 -0.25
N ALA A 21 -1.98 13.63 1.01
CA ALA A 21 -1.37 12.91 2.12
C ALA A 21 -2.41 11.96 2.71
N TRP A 22 -2.05 10.69 2.85
CA TRP A 22 -2.84 9.68 3.52
C TRP A 22 -2.14 9.25 4.80
N ILE A 23 -2.94 9.11 5.87
CA ILE A 23 -2.50 8.73 7.21
C ILE A 23 -3.51 7.69 7.71
N ASP A 24 -3.03 6.57 8.25
CA ASP A 24 -3.92 5.58 8.85
C ASP A 24 -4.61 6.17 10.09
N SER A 25 -5.90 5.85 10.28
CA SER A 25 -6.71 6.40 11.37
C SER A 25 -6.60 5.62 12.69
N ASP A 26 -5.80 4.56 12.74
CA ASP A 26 -5.60 3.68 13.90
C ASP A 26 -4.30 3.96 14.68
N ILE A 27 -3.60 5.05 14.35
CA ILE A 27 -2.37 5.50 15.01
C ILE A 27 -2.71 6.09 16.39
N ARG A 28 -2.11 5.54 17.45
CA ARG A 28 -2.37 5.98 18.83
C ARG A 28 -1.53 7.17 19.27
N ASN A 29 -0.31 7.29 18.74
CA ASN A 29 0.65 8.33 19.07
C ASN A 29 0.77 9.37 17.94
N ILE A 30 -0.36 9.86 17.43
CA ILE A 30 -0.35 10.81 16.31
C ILE A 30 0.40 12.09 16.68
N ASP A 31 1.33 12.48 15.81
CA ASP A 31 2.16 13.68 15.94
C ASP A 31 2.09 14.47 14.62
N PRO A 32 2.12 15.81 14.62
CA PRO A 32 2.08 16.61 13.39
C PRO A 32 3.10 16.20 12.32
N ARG A 33 4.23 15.59 12.71
CA ARG A 33 5.25 15.05 11.79
C ARG A 33 4.72 14.02 10.82
N PHE A 34 3.67 13.30 11.20
CA PHE A 34 3.03 12.32 10.32
C PHE A 34 2.52 12.97 9.04
N VAL A 35 2.14 14.24 9.09
CA VAL A 35 1.70 15.00 7.91
C VAL A 35 2.86 15.79 7.31
N TYR A 36 3.52 16.67 8.09
CA TYR A 36 4.54 17.54 7.49
C TYR A 36 5.78 16.77 7.04
N GLY A 37 6.08 15.61 7.64
CA GLY A 37 7.24 14.78 7.30
C GLY A 37 7.12 14.17 5.90
N ILE A 38 5.95 13.63 5.54
CA ILE A 38 5.72 13.06 4.20
C ILE A 38 5.50 14.14 3.13
N VAL A 39 4.97 15.31 3.51
CA VAL A 39 4.76 16.43 2.58
C VAL A 39 6.06 17.22 2.32
N GLY A 40 6.93 17.32 3.32
CA GLY A 40 8.16 18.13 3.29
C GLY A 40 9.04 17.89 2.07
N PRO A 41 9.44 16.64 1.75
CA PRO A 41 10.28 16.35 0.60
C PRO A 41 9.65 16.76 -0.74
N ILE A 42 8.33 16.59 -0.91
CA ILE A 42 7.60 16.98 -2.13
C ILE A 42 7.61 18.51 -2.33
N ILE A 43 7.52 19.27 -1.24
CA ILE A 43 7.60 20.74 -1.29
C ILE A 43 9.03 21.20 -1.57
N LYS A 44 10.02 20.58 -0.91
CA LYS A 44 11.42 21.00 -0.97
C LYS A 44 12.13 20.57 -2.24
N ASN A 45 11.71 19.47 -2.86
CA ASN A 45 12.31 18.94 -4.07
C ASN A 45 11.24 18.72 -5.14
N LYS A 46 11.30 19.49 -6.23
CA LYS A 46 10.34 19.43 -7.34
C LYS A 46 10.41 18.10 -8.11
N ASN A 47 11.53 17.38 -8.01
CA ASN A 47 11.71 16.08 -8.67
C ASN A 47 11.07 14.94 -7.87
N ILE A 48 10.68 15.17 -6.61
CA ILE A 48 9.99 14.17 -5.80
C ILE A 48 8.48 14.34 -5.96
N ASP A 49 7.85 13.27 -6.41
CA ASP A 49 6.41 13.20 -6.62
C ASP A 49 5.70 12.27 -5.63
N TYR A 50 6.43 11.39 -4.95
CA TYR A 50 5.88 10.45 -3.98
C TYR A 50 6.83 10.23 -2.79
N VAL A 51 6.28 10.23 -1.58
CA VAL A 51 7.03 10.03 -0.34
C VAL A 51 6.36 8.96 0.51
N LYS A 52 7.13 7.98 0.95
CA LYS A 52 6.68 6.92 1.85
C LYS A 52 7.30 7.07 3.23
N ALA A 53 6.50 6.97 4.29
CA ALA A 53 7.05 6.96 5.63
C ALA A 53 7.69 5.62 5.99
N HIS A 54 8.69 5.67 6.85
CA HIS A 54 9.12 4.56 7.68
C HIS A 54 9.25 4.99 9.14
N TYR A 55 9.28 4.01 10.03
CA TYR A 55 9.31 4.23 11.48
C TYR A 55 9.74 2.94 12.18
N ARG A 56 10.14 3.09 13.43
CA ARG A 56 10.34 2.00 14.37
C ARG A 56 8.99 1.56 14.92
N ARG A 57 8.87 0.25 15.13
CA ARG A 57 7.68 -0.37 15.72
C ARG A 57 8.10 -1.01 17.03
N PRO A 58 7.81 -0.39 18.18
CA PRO A 58 8.09 -1.01 19.46
C PRO A 58 7.13 -2.17 19.67
N ILE A 59 7.63 -3.39 19.57
CA ILE A 59 6.87 -4.59 19.94
C ILE A 59 7.38 -5.04 21.31
N LYS A 60 6.49 -5.08 22.29
CA LYS A 60 6.76 -5.77 23.56
C LYS A 60 6.77 -7.28 23.29
N VAL A 61 7.93 -7.90 23.37
CA VAL A 61 8.07 -9.37 23.37
C VAL A 61 8.62 -9.75 24.75
N GLY A 62 7.75 -10.21 25.63
CA GLY A 62 8.08 -10.36 27.06
C GLY A 62 8.42 -9.01 27.70
N ASP A 63 9.50 -8.95 28.47
CA ASP A 63 10.00 -7.71 29.11
C ASP A 63 10.94 -6.88 28.21
N SER A 64 11.19 -7.32 26.97
CA SER A 64 12.10 -6.65 26.04
C SER A 64 11.36 -5.89 24.95
N LEU A 65 11.74 -4.63 24.74
CA LEU A 65 11.40 -3.84 23.57
C LEU A 65 12.35 -4.24 22.43
N ASN A 66 11.88 -5.08 21.51
CA ASN A 66 12.63 -5.40 20.31
C ASN A 66 12.26 -4.43 19.19
N ASN A 67 13.27 -3.78 18.60
CA ASN A 67 13.14 -3.08 17.33
C ASN A 67 12.99 -4.10 16.21
N THR A 68 11.78 -4.61 16.00
CA THR A 68 11.48 -5.42 14.82
C THR A 68 11.43 -4.49 13.61
N GLY A 69 11.99 -4.91 12.46
CA GLY A 69 11.98 -4.15 11.20
C GLY A 69 10.56 -3.87 10.66
N GLY A 70 10.28 -4.30 9.42
CA GLY A 70 8.93 -4.22 8.85
C GLY A 70 7.88 -4.99 9.65
N GLY A 71 6.60 -4.77 9.31
CA GLY A 71 5.54 -5.69 9.75
C GLY A 71 5.78 -7.12 9.25
N ARG A 72 5.15 -8.12 9.88
CA ARG A 72 5.25 -9.53 9.46
C ARG A 72 5.00 -9.74 7.95
N VAL A 73 3.98 -9.09 7.39
CA VAL A 73 3.67 -9.18 5.94
C VAL A 73 4.71 -8.43 5.11
N THR A 74 5.23 -7.30 5.59
CA THR A 74 6.35 -6.60 4.94
C THR A 74 7.57 -7.51 4.80
N GLU A 75 7.99 -8.14 5.89
CA GLU A 75 9.23 -8.92 5.91
C GLU A 75 9.10 -10.31 5.27
N LEU A 76 7.92 -10.94 5.33
CA LEU A 76 7.72 -12.31 4.84
C LEU A 76 7.08 -12.39 3.46
N VAL A 77 6.52 -11.30 2.94
CA VAL A 77 5.80 -11.28 1.66
C VAL A 77 6.36 -10.21 0.74
N THR A 78 6.16 -8.93 1.06
CA THR A 78 6.47 -7.83 0.13
C THR A 78 7.97 -7.67 -0.11
N ARG A 79 8.80 -7.67 0.94
CA ARG A 79 10.25 -7.48 0.80
C ARG A 79 10.90 -8.63 0.01
N PRO A 80 10.61 -9.91 0.26
CA PRO A 80 11.09 -11.01 -0.59
C PRO A 80 10.66 -10.85 -2.06
N ILE A 81 9.40 -10.53 -2.32
CA ILE A 81 8.88 -10.32 -3.68
C ILE A 81 9.63 -9.17 -4.38
N PHE A 82 9.85 -8.05 -3.70
CA PHE A 82 10.61 -6.94 -4.27
C PHE A 82 12.06 -7.34 -4.55
N ASN A 83 12.74 -8.07 -3.67
CA ASN A 83 14.09 -8.54 -3.97
C ASN A 83 14.15 -9.47 -5.20
N LEU A 84 13.11 -10.27 -5.42
CA LEU A 84 13.05 -11.21 -6.55
C LEU A 84 12.71 -10.54 -7.88
N PHE A 85 11.78 -9.59 -7.88
CA PHE A 85 11.16 -9.11 -9.12
C PHE A 85 11.18 -7.59 -9.32
N TYR A 86 11.38 -6.81 -8.25
CA TYR A 86 11.40 -5.34 -8.29
C TYR A 86 12.53 -4.79 -7.38
N PRO A 87 13.81 -5.15 -7.64
CA PRO A 87 14.92 -4.91 -6.72
C PRO A 87 15.13 -3.41 -6.40
N GLU A 88 14.74 -2.51 -7.28
CA GLU A 88 14.73 -1.06 -7.08
C GLU A 88 13.85 -0.63 -5.89
N LEU A 89 12.80 -1.40 -5.59
CA LEU A 89 11.90 -1.16 -4.46
C LEU A 89 12.33 -1.87 -3.18
N ALA A 90 13.31 -2.77 -3.23
CA ALA A 90 13.73 -3.58 -2.08
C ALA A 90 14.28 -2.73 -0.92
N ALA A 91 14.81 -1.54 -1.24
CA ALA A 91 15.33 -0.57 -0.28
C ALA A 91 14.25 0.25 0.45
N PHE A 92 12.96 0.07 0.13
CA PHE A 92 11.90 0.66 0.94
C PHE A 92 11.87 0.01 2.34
N ALA A 93 12.05 0.83 3.38
CA ALA A 93 12.10 0.36 4.76
C ALA A 93 10.73 -0.18 5.20
N GLN A 94 9.64 0.51 4.85
CA GLN A 94 8.26 0.10 5.13
C GLN A 94 7.39 0.24 3.87
N PRO A 95 7.51 -0.66 2.87
CA PRO A 95 6.77 -0.55 1.60
C PRO A 95 5.24 -0.59 1.78
N LEU A 96 4.77 -1.15 2.89
CA LEU A 96 3.35 -1.27 3.25
C LEU A 96 2.87 -0.22 4.27
N SER A 97 3.65 0.81 4.57
CA SER A 97 3.18 1.88 5.47
C SER A 97 1.97 2.60 4.87
N GLY A 98 1.01 2.94 5.74
CA GLY A 98 -0.20 3.69 5.37
C GLY A 98 0.01 5.20 5.34
N GLU A 99 1.17 5.66 5.81
CA GLU A 99 1.56 7.06 5.87
C GLU A 99 2.41 7.41 4.65
N TYR A 100 1.80 8.07 3.67
CA TYR A 100 2.50 8.48 2.45
C TYR A 100 1.78 9.64 1.76
N ALA A 101 2.55 10.39 0.98
CA ALA A 101 2.03 11.52 0.23
C ALA A 101 2.49 11.46 -1.23
N GLY A 102 1.74 12.08 -2.12
CA GLY A 102 2.14 12.25 -3.51
C GLY A 102 1.48 13.44 -4.17
N ARG A 103 2.06 13.90 -5.28
CA ARG A 103 1.42 14.90 -6.13
C ARG A 103 0.15 14.32 -6.75
N ARG A 104 -0.92 15.10 -6.73
CA ARG A 104 -2.17 14.76 -7.43
C ARG A 104 -1.91 14.39 -8.88
N SER A 105 -1.08 15.17 -9.58
CA SER A 105 -0.75 14.97 -10.99
C SER A 105 -0.07 13.63 -11.30
N LEU A 106 0.55 13.00 -10.31
CA LEU A 106 1.04 11.62 -10.40
C LEU A 106 -0.08 10.65 -9.99
N LEU A 107 -0.68 10.84 -8.83
CA LEU A 107 -1.62 9.89 -8.24
C LEU A 107 -2.86 9.66 -9.11
N GLU A 108 -3.36 10.68 -9.81
CA GLU A 108 -4.55 10.54 -10.66
C GLU A 108 -4.28 9.76 -11.96
N THR A 109 -3.01 9.62 -12.37
CA THR A 109 -2.62 8.87 -13.56
C THR A 109 -2.35 7.39 -13.28
N LEU A 110 -2.31 6.99 -12.00
CA LEU A 110 -2.00 5.62 -11.61
C LEU A 110 -3.26 4.79 -11.37
N PRO A 111 -3.26 3.50 -11.72
CA PRO A 111 -4.29 2.57 -11.27
C PRO A 111 -4.12 2.26 -9.78
N PHE A 112 -5.22 1.90 -9.12
CA PHE A 112 -5.23 1.54 -7.69
C PHE A 112 -5.80 0.14 -7.52
N TYR A 113 -5.02 -0.78 -6.94
CA TYR A 113 -5.58 -2.04 -6.46
C TYR A 113 -6.49 -1.80 -5.25
N THR A 114 -7.61 -2.52 -5.15
CA THR A 114 -8.45 -2.51 -3.96
C THR A 114 -7.79 -3.28 -2.80
N GLY A 115 -8.36 -3.15 -1.60
CA GLY A 115 -7.89 -3.93 -0.44
C GLY A 115 -6.50 -3.49 0.03
N TYR A 116 -5.71 -4.45 0.51
CA TYR A 116 -4.37 -4.27 1.07
C TYR A 116 -3.25 -4.30 0.01
N ALA A 117 -3.60 -4.55 -1.26
CA ALA A 117 -2.63 -4.53 -2.35
C ALA A 117 -2.26 -3.13 -2.84
N VAL A 118 -2.98 -2.09 -2.39
CA VAL A 118 -2.83 -0.72 -2.88
C VAL A 118 -1.42 -0.16 -2.67
N GLU A 119 -0.80 -0.37 -1.51
CA GLU A 119 0.54 0.14 -1.23
C GLU A 119 1.60 -0.50 -2.13
N THR A 120 1.55 -1.82 -2.30
CA THR A 120 2.46 -2.57 -3.19
C THR A 120 2.26 -2.14 -4.63
N GLY A 121 1.01 -2.07 -5.09
CA GLY A 121 0.67 -1.69 -6.45
C GLY A 121 1.12 -0.28 -6.79
N LEU A 122 0.92 0.69 -5.90
CA LEU A 122 1.37 2.07 -6.13
C LEU A 122 2.89 2.16 -6.32
N LEU A 123 3.69 1.47 -5.49
CA LEU A 123 5.15 1.50 -5.63
C LEU A 123 5.60 0.93 -6.99
N VAL A 124 5.01 -0.19 -7.41
CA VAL A 124 5.34 -0.82 -8.71
C VAL A 124 4.89 0.06 -9.88
N GLU A 125 3.68 0.63 -9.84
CA GLU A 125 3.18 1.48 -10.92
C GLU A 125 3.91 2.82 -11.02
N ILE A 126 4.38 3.39 -9.90
CA ILE A 126 5.25 4.58 -9.92
C ILE A 126 6.60 4.23 -10.52
N LEU A 127 7.22 3.12 -10.09
CA LEU A 127 8.48 2.66 -10.67
C LEU A 127 8.34 2.47 -12.20
N ARG A 128 7.29 1.80 -12.65
CA ARG A 128 7.02 1.55 -14.08
C ARG A 128 6.83 2.84 -14.88
N SER A 129 6.11 3.82 -14.33
CA SER A 129 5.73 5.03 -15.06
C SER A 129 6.73 6.18 -14.98
N ARG A 130 7.47 6.30 -13.88
CA ARG A 130 8.34 7.45 -13.57
C ARG A 130 9.73 7.10 -13.07
N GLY A 131 10.01 5.82 -12.79
CA GLY A 131 11.28 5.39 -12.21
C GLY A 131 11.39 5.64 -10.71
N LEU A 132 12.52 5.24 -10.12
CA LEU A 132 12.80 5.33 -8.69
C LEU A 132 13.05 6.78 -8.22
N ASP A 133 13.64 7.62 -9.09
CA ASP A 133 14.15 8.95 -8.73
C ASP A 133 13.08 9.94 -8.27
N VAL A 134 11.80 9.68 -8.57
CA VAL A 134 10.68 10.51 -8.12
C VAL A 134 10.17 10.15 -6.74
N MET A 135 10.71 9.08 -6.14
CA MET A 135 10.28 8.56 -4.85
C MET A 135 11.28 8.91 -3.74
N ALA A 136 10.78 9.20 -2.55
CA ALA A 136 11.60 9.36 -1.36
C ALA A 136 11.00 8.63 -0.15
N GLN A 137 11.81 8.50 0.89
CA GLN A 137 11.42 7.94 2.17
C GLN A 137 11.69 8.93 3.30
N VAL A 138 10.87 8.92 4.35
CA VAL A 138 11.06 9.77 5.54
C VAL A 138 10.89 8.97 6.83
N ASP A 139 11.77 9.21 7.80
CA ASP A 139 11.64 8.66 9.15
C ASP A 139 10.62 9.47 9.95
N LEU A 140 9.58 8.81 10.45
CA LEU A 140 8.58 9.37 11.37
C LEU A 140 8.83 8.97 12.83
N GLU A 141 10.01 8.42 13.12
CA GLU A 141 10.46 7.90 14.41
C GLU A 141 9.68 6.68 14.88
N GLU A 142 8.52 6.87 15.52
CA GLU A 142 7.80 5.80 16.22
C GLU A 142 6.32 5.79 15.82
N ARG A 143 5.79 4.61 15.53
CA ARG A 143 4.36 4.40 15.27
C ARG A 143 3.80 3.28 16.15
N ILE A 144 2.80 3.61 16.94
CA ILE A 144 2.06 2.70 17.81
C ILE A 144 0.66 2.49 17.24
N HIS A 145 0.33 1.24 16.95
CA HIS A 145 -0.98 0.82 16.46
C HIS A 145 -1.28 -0.63 16.90
N ASP A 146 -2.50 -1.09 16.70
CA ASP A 146 -2.91 -2.43 17.12
C ASP A 146 -2.28 -3.55 16.29
N ASN A 147 -1.90 -4.63 16.97
CA ASN A 147 -1.38 -5.83 16.33
C ASN A 147 -2.52 -6.66 15.75
N GLN A 148 -2.46 -6.92 14.45
CA GLN A 148 -3.41 -7.80 13.78
C GLN A 148 -3.18 -9.28 14.13
N PRO A 149 -4.25 -10.09 14.26
CA PRO A 149 -4.12 -11.54 14.42
C PRO A 149 -3.51 -12.17 13.16
N LEU A 150 -2.86 -13.33 13.31
CA LEU A 150 -2.15 -13.99 12.20
C LEU A 150 -3.08 -14.35 11.03
N SER A 151 -4.33 -14.72 11.32
CA SER A 151 -5.36 -14.99 10.30
C SER A 151 -5.63 -13.78 9.42
N ALA A 152 -5.68 -12.57 9.99
CA ALA A 152 -5.83 -11.32 9.23
C ALA A 152 -4.60 -11.02 8.36
N LEU A 153 -3.40 -11.33 8.85
CA LEU A 153 -2.18 -11.18 8.07
C LEU A 153 -2.11 -12.16 6.89
N GLY A 154 -2.62 -13.38 7.05
CA GLY A 154 -2.72 -14.35 5.95
C GLY A 154 -3.63 -13.84 4.83
N ARG A 155 -4.76 -13.21 5.17
CA ARG A 155 -5.66 -12.57 4.19
C ARG A 155 -4.96 -11.41 3.47
N MET A 156 -4.27 -10.55 4.21
CA MET A 156 -3.48 -9.45 3.63
C MET A 156 -2.40 -9.98 2.67
N ALA A 157 -1.68 -11.02 3.06
CA ALA A 157 -0.67 -11.67 2.23
C ALA A 157 -1.28 -12.28 0.96
N PHE A 158 -2.48 -12.86 1.05
CA PHE A 158 -3.20 -13.39 -0.10
C PHE A 158 -3.55 -12.28 -1.10
N GLU A 159 -4.16 -11.19 -0.63
CA GLU A 159 -4.51 -10.02 -1.47
C GLU A 159 -3.28 -9.41 -2.17
N ILE A 160 -2.18 -9.23 -1.45
CA ILE A 160 -0.92 -8.71 -2.01
C ILE A 160 -0.38 -9.66 -3.09
N GLN A 161 -0.39 -10.97 -2.83
CA GLN A 161 0.10 -11.94 -3.82
C GLN A 161 -0.77 -11.99 -5.08
N GLN A 162 -2.10 -11.87 -4.95
CA GLN A 162 -2.98 -11.78 -6.13
C GLN A 162 -2.57 -10.60 -7.03
N ALA A 163 -2.36 -9.42 -6.45
CA ALA A 163 -1.93 -8.24 -7.20
C ALA A 163 -0.51 -8.39 -7.78
N VAL A 164 0.41 -8.98 -7.03
CA VAL A 164 1.78 -9.22 -7.51
C VAL A 164 1.77 -10.16 -8.71
N PHE A 165 1.04 -11.28 -8.66
CA PHE A 165 0.98 -12.19 -9.81
C PHE A 165 0.38 -11.51 -11.04
N GLU A 166 -0.66 -10.68 -10.87
CA GLU A 166 -1.21 -9.88 -11.96
C GLU A 166 -0.17 -8.88 -12.51
N LEU A 167 0.60 -8.21 -11.65
CA LEU A 167 1.68 -7.30 -12.05
C LEU A 167 2.79 -8.04 -12.82
N LEU A 168 3.26 -9.19 -12.32
CA LEU A 168 4.29 -10.00 -12.96
C LEU A 168 3.84 -10.55 -14.33
N GLN A 169 2.57 -10.92 -14.48
CA GLN A 169 2.01 -11.30 -15.78
C GLN A 169 1.97 -10.11 -16.75
N ASN A 170 1.56 -8.92 -16.28
CA ASN A 170 1.52 -7.71 -17.09
C ASN A 170 2.93 -7.25 -17.51
N ASP A 171 3.94 -7.52 -16.69
CA ASP A 171 5.36 -7.28 -16.99
C ASP A 171 5.99 -8.39 -17.84
N GLU A 172 5.21 -9.40 -18.26
CA GLU A 172 5.66 -10.57 -19.03
C GLU A 172 6.79 -11.39 -18.34
N ILE A 173 6.94 -11.24 -17.01
CA ILE A 173 7.92 -11.97 -16.20
C ILE A 173 7.49 -13.42 -16.00
N ILE A 174 6.18 -13.65 -15.88
CA ILE A 174 5.60 -14.99 -15.70
C ILE A 174 4.39 -15.19 -16.59
N THR A 175 4.09 -16.46 -16.89
CA THR A 175 2.82 -16.88 -17.48
C THR A 175 2.15 -17.90 -16.58
N LEU A 176 0.96 -17.59 -16.07
CA LEU A 176 0.18 -18.53 -15.28
C LEU A 176 -0.64 -19.45 -16.19
N GLN A 177 -0.58 -20.76 -15.92
CA GLN A 177 -1.38 -21.77 -16.62
C GLN A 177 -2.78 -21.97 -15.99
N LYS A 178 -3.10 -21.16 -14.97
CA LYS A 178 -4.37 -21.20 -14.24
C LYS A 178 -4.69 -19.81 -13.70
N ASP A 179 -5.98 -19.50 -13.65
CA ASP A 179 -6.45 -18.28 -13.00
C ASP A 179 -6.08 -18.22 -11.51
N ILE A 180 -5.72 -17.02 -11.07
CA ILE A 180 -5.50 -16.71 -9.67
C ILE A 180 -6.83 -16.87 -8.92
N SER A 181 -6.83 -17.67 -7.85
CA SER A 181 -8.04 -17.89 -7.06
C SER A 181 -8.45 -16.60 -6.35
N ASP A 182 -9.76 -16.37 -6.25
CA ASP A 182 -10.39 -15.35 -5.41
C ASP A 182 -10.83 -15.90 -4.05
N THR A 183 -10.51 -17.15 -3.75
CA THR A 183 -11.03 -17.89 -2.60
C THR A 183 -9.92 -18.22 -1.63
N TYR A 184 -10.00 -17.70 -0.41
CA TYR A 184 -9.05 -17.96 0.67
C TYR A 184 -9.70 -18.84 1.74
N LYS A 185 -9.01 -19.89 2.16
CA LYS A 185 -9.47 -20.82 3.20
C LYS A 185 -8.74 -20.54 4.50
N VAL A 186 -9.49 -20.19 5.55
CA VAL A 186 -8.98 -19.99 6.90
C VAL A 186 -9.15 -21.29 7.66
N VAL A 187 -8.04 -21.90 8.08
CA VAL A 187 -8.05 -23.13 8.87
C VAL A 187 -7.85 -22.78 10.33
N SER A 188 -8.77 -23.23 11.19
CA SER A 188 -8.70 -23.07 12.64
C SER A 188 -8.80 -24.43 13.30
N CYS A 189 -7.82 -24.80 14.13
CA CYS A 189 -7.82 -26.08 14.85
C CYS A 189 -7.85 -25.84 16.35
N SER A 190 -8.79 -26.48 17.05
CA SER A 190 -8.91 -26.47 18.51
C SER A 190 -9.37 -27.84 19.01
N GLU A 191 -8.76 -28.32 20.10
CA GLU A 191 -9.13 -29.58 20.76
C GLU A 191 -9.26 -30.79 19.82
N GLY A 192 -8.33 -30.92 18.87
CA GLY A 192 -8.31 -32.02 17.90
C GLY A 192 -9.36 -31.94 16.78
N LYS A 193 -10.14 -30.86 16.70
CA LYS A 193 -11.05 -30.57 15.58
C LYS A 193 -10.54 -29.38 14.78
N CYS A 194 -10.62 -29.48 13.46
CA CYS A 194 -10.29 -28.37 12.56
C CYS A 194 -11.52 -27.95 11.77
N THR A 195 -11.76 -26.64 11.72
CA THR A 195 -12.75 -26.01 10.84
C THR A 195 -12.04 -25.31 9.69
N VAL A 196 -12.71 -25.26 8.54
CA VAL A 196 -12.23 -24.55 7.35
C VAL A 196 -13.30 -23.56 6.93
N ASP A 197 -13.05 -22.29 7.21
CA ASP A 197 -13.89 -21.21 6.75
C ASP A 197 -13.40 -20.71 5.39
N THR A 198 -14.32 -20.32 4.53
CA THR A 198 -13.99 -19.84 3.18
C THR A 198 -14.41 -18.39 3.04
N GLU A 199 -13.49 -17.56 2.55
CA GLU A 199 -13.70 -16.15 2.32
C GLU A 199 -13.35 -15.82 0.85
N GLN A 200 -14.14 -14.95 0.22
CA GLN A 200 -13.87 -14.48 -1.13
C GLN A 200 -13.18 -13.11 -1.10
N PHE A 201 -11.98 -13.07 -1.68
CA PHE A 201 -11.18 -11.87 -1.90
C PHE A 201 -10.96 -11.72 -3.40
N LYS A 202 -11.73 -10.81 -4.01
CA LYS A 202 -11.46 -10.36 -5.37
C LYS A 202 -10.79 -9.00 -5.33
N ILE A 203 -9.49 -9.00 -5.59
CA ILE A 203 -8.75 -7.77 -5.85
C ILE A 203 -9.16 -7.23 -7.21
N VAL A 204 -9.45 -5.93 -7.26
CA VAL A 204 -9.78 -5.21 -8.48
C VAL A 204 -8.79 -4.08 -8.67
N LYS A 205 -8.23 -3.99 -9.87
CA LYS A 205 -7.43 -2.85 -10.30
C LYS A 205 -8.36 -1.75 -10.82
N ARG A 206 -8.48 -0.66 -10.07
CA ARG A 206 -9.18 0.55 -10.51
C ARG A 206 -8.37 1.26 -11.58
N THR A 207 -9.06 1.73 -12.60
CA THR A 207 -8.47 2.58 -13.63
C THR A 207 -7.95 3.88 -13.02
N PRO A 208 -6.98 4.55 -13.68
CA PRO A 208 -6.56 5.89 -13.30
C PRO A 208 -7.75 6.82 -13.06
N MET A 209 -7.69 7.62 -12.00
CA MET A 209 -8.78 8.55 -11.66
C MET A 209 -8.97 9.58 -12.78
N ILE A 210 -7.88 9.98 -13.44
CA ILE A 210 -7.94 10.90 -14.57
C ILE A 210 -8.82 10.39 -15.71
N ASP A 211 -9.01 9.06 -15.85
CA ASP A 211 -9.84 8.48 -16.91
C ASP A 211 -11.33 8.45 -16.58
N ILE A 212 -11.72 8.76 -15.34
CA ILE A 212 -13.12 8.76 -14.92
C ILE A 212 -13.83 10.00 -15.45
N PRO A 213 -14.91 9.87 -16.25
CA PRO A 213 -15.59 11.01 -16.86
C PRO A 213 -16.06 12.08 -15.86
N PHE A 214 -16.61 11.64 -14.72
CA PHE A 214 -17.04 12.53 -13.64
C PHE A 214 -15.88 13.34 -13.03
N TYR A 215 -14.70 12.74 -12.91
CA TYR A 215 -13.53 13.43 -12.40
C TYR A 215 -13.00 14.46 -13.41
N LYS A 216 -12.97 14.11 -14.71
CA LYS A 216 -12.58 15.04 -15.79
C LYS A 216 -13.46 16.30 -15.80
N SER A 217 -14.77 16.16 -15.64
CA SER A 217 -15.68 17.31 -15.62
C SER A 217 -15.42 18.23 -14.42
N GLN A 218 -15.19 17.69 -13.23
CA GLN A 218 -14.89 18.49 -12.04
C GLN A 218 -13.56 19.26 -12.15
N GLN A 219 -12.53 18.64 -12.74
CA GLN A 219 -11.25 19.30 -12.98
C GLN A 219 -11.36 20.44 -14.00
N ALA A 220 -12.22 20.29 -15.01
CA ALA A 220 -12.47 21.35 -15.99
C ALA A 220 -13.22 22.54 -15.38
N GLU A 221 -14.14 22.30 -14.45
CA GLU A 221 -14.86 23.35 -13.72
C GLU A 221 -13.96 24.10 -12.74
N SER A 222 -13.05 23.40 -12.06
CA SER A 222 -12.14 24.01 -11.07
C SER A 222 -11.02 24.87 -11.69
N LYS A 223 -10.81 24.77 -13.01
CA LYS A 223 -9.82 25.56 -13.78
C LYS A 223 -10.42 26.80 -14.46
N LYS A 224 -11.75 27.00 -14.38
CA LYS A 224 -12.44 28.21 -14.83
C LYS A 224 -12.52 29.22 -13.70
#